data_AF-A0A657B837-F1
#
_entry.id   AF-A0A657B837-F1
#
_cell.length_a   1.000
_cell.length_b   1.000
_cell.length_c   1.000
_cell.angle_alpha   90.00
_cell.angle_beta   90.00
_cell.angle_gamma   90.00
#
_symmetry.space_group_name_H-M   'P 1'
#
loop_
_entity.id
_entity.type
_entity.pdbx_description
1 polymer ?
#
loop_
_entity_poly.entity_id
_entity_poly.type
_entity_poly.pdbx_seq_one_letter_code
_entity_poly.pdbx_strand_id
1 'polypeptide(L)'
;MLDSHIHTTRLAKSGLVDTAFWESSEWGAWVIVHVENVESISADDILSAIRNDIGQGGPVCLATQTSLTTHLDTGVQSILQSGVGKVSVLACRFDSFHYELCLSGSACAFLIDQEGGVTDLTPDAVSQSEPQKVSRILGDMHQAESLVLSADTLSIEMISDVGAESNGAELIIEHVVRQARSRNVQLKAPMLAVRYQDDIGEFQRSDFYHRSPIDRSRYNRNSSARPLFLLLVLLALSAILLVL
;
A
#
# COMPACT_ATOMS: atom_id res chain seq x y z
N MET A 1 9.13 5.47 0.74
CA MET A 1 9.29 5.73 -0.71
C MET A 1 8.69 4.52 -1.38
N LEU A 2 7.48 4.64 -1.92
CA LEU A 2 6.84 3.53 -2.63
C LEU A 2 7.74 3.07 -3.77
N ASP A 3 8.06 1.78 -3.79
CA ASP A 3 8.72 1.16 -4.93
C ASP A 3 7.87 1.39 -6.18
N SER A 4 8.52 1.60 -7.32
CA SER A 4 7.86 1.76 -8.63
C SER A 4 7.00 0.55 -9.04
N HIS A 5 7.03 -0.51 -8.24
CA HIS A 5 6.44 -1.82 -8.45
C HIS A 5 4.96 -1.93 -8.04
N ILE A 6 4.39 -0.91 -7.39
CA ILE A 6 2.99 -0.95 -6.95
C ILE A 6 2.14 -0.08 -7.87
N HIS A 7 1.28 -0.73 -8.66
CA HIS A 7 0.29 -0.06 -9.49
C HIS A 7 -1.06 -0.03 -8.78
N THR A 8 -1.58 1.17 -8.55
CA THR A 8 -2.88 1.37 -7.92
C THR A 8 -3.91 1.84 -8.93
N THR A 9 -5.10 1.25 -8.86
CA THR A 9 -6.28 1.81 -9.50
C THR A 9 -7.38 1.97 -8.46
N ARG A 10 -8.10 3.08 -8.60
CA ARG A 10 -9.23 3.41 -7.75
C ARG A 10 -10.51 3.49 -8.56
N LEU A 11 -11.58 2.93 -7.98
CA LEU A 11 -12.93 3.34 -8.32
C LEU A 11 -13.40 4.40 -7.33
N ALA A 12 -13.50 5.65 -7.78
CA ALA A 12 -14.28 6.65 -7.08
C ALA A 12 -15.75 6.53 -7.52
N LYS A 13 -16.69 6.37 -6.58
CA LYS A 13 -18.14 6.51 -6.85
C LYS A 13 -18.80 7.22 -5.67
N SER A 14 -19.50 8.34 -5.91
CA SER A 14 -20.88 8.51 -6.40
C SER A 14 -21.88 8.76 -5.26
N GLY A 15 -21.78 9.94 -4.67
CA GLY A 15 -22.93 10.85 -4.55
C GLY A 15 -23.89 10.74 -3.37
N LEU A 16 -23.73 9.80 -2.42
CA LEU A 16 -24.74 9.66 -1.34
C LEU A 16 -24.24 9.24 0.05
N VAL A 17 -22.94 8.98 0.25
CA VAL A 17 -22.44 8.44 1.55
C VAL A 17 -21.18 9.17 1.99
N ASP A 18 -21.04 9.39 3.30
CA ASP A 18 -19.85 10.01 3.89
C ASP A 18 -18.67 9.04 3.82
N THR A 19 -17.70 9.37 2.98
CA THR A 19 -16.55 8.52 2.69
C THR A 19 -15.34 9.38 2.48
N ALA A 20 -14.29 9.09 3.24
CA ALA A 20 -13.02 9.77 3.17
C ALA A 20 -11.93 8.80 2.67
N PHE A 21 -11.01 9.33 1.86
CA PHE A 21 -9.90 8.55 1.30
C PHE A 21 -8.60 9.32 1.44
N TRP A 22 -7.55 8.63 1.86
CA TRP A 22 -6.18 9.13 1.88
C TRP A 22 -5.25 8.12 1.25
N GLU A 23 -4.32 8.63 0.44
CA GLU A 23 -3.24 7.90 -0.18
C GLU A 23 -1.95 8.67 0.05
N SER A 24 -0.87 7.96 0.37
CA SER A 24 0.45 8.54 0.52
C SER A 24 1.52 7.67 -0.10
N SER A 25 2.11 8.18 -1.18
CA SER A 25 3.23 7.54 -1.86
C SER A 25 4.49 7.47 -0.98
N GLU A 26 4.67 8.44 -0.08
CA GLU A 26 5.83 8.50 0.81
C GLU A 26 5.82 7.36 1.83
N TRP A 27 4.62 7.06 2.34
CA TRP A 27 4.38 6.13 3.44
C TRP A 27 3.93 4.74 3.00
N GLY A 28 3.67 4.54 1.70
CA GLY A 28 3.14 3.27 1.23
C GLY A 28 1.71 3.01 1.73
N ALA A 29 0.95 4.05 2.08
CA ALA A 29 -0.26 3.89 2.88
C ALA A 29 -1.51 4.33 2.12
N TRP A 30 -2.57 3.54 2.24
CA TRP A 30 -3.91 3.90 1.79
C TRP A 30 -4.90 3.68 2.91
N VAL A 31 -5.83 4.62 3.07
CA VAL A 31 -6.87 4.55 4.08
C VAL A 31 -8.19 4.95 3.44
N ILE A 32 -9.19 4.10 3.61
CA ILE A 32 -10.58 4.34 3.25
C ILE A 32 -11.39 4.29 4.54
N VAL A 33 -12.13 5.35 4.80
CA VAL A 33 -13.12 5.41 5.86
C VAL A 33 -14.49 5.55 5.21
N HIS A 34 -15.43 4.71 5.62
CA HIS A 34 -16.80 4.74 5.15
C HIS A 34 -17.74 4.82 6.36
N VAL A 35 -18.62 5.82 6.35
CA VAL A 35 -19.61 6.06 7.41
C VAL A 35 -21.00 6.10 6.78
N GLU A 36 -21.88 5.20 7.20
CA GLU A 36 -23.25 5.07 6.73
C GLU A 36 -24.22 5.28 7.91
N ASN A 37 -25.17 6.20 7.76
CA ASN A 37 -26.25 6.47 8.73
C ASN A 37 -25.78 6.78 10.17
N VAL A 38 -24.67 7.51 10.32
CA VAL A 38 -24.19 8.02 11.62
C VAL A 38 -23.95 9.53 11.49
N GLU A 39 -24.91 10.34 11.95
CA GLU A 39 -24.83 11.82 11.81
C GLU A 39 -23.79 12.47 12.74
N SER A 40 -23.40 11.79 13.81
CA SER A 40 -22.48 12.32 14.83
C SER A 40 -21.01 12.13 14.49
N ILE A 41 -20.68 11.44 13.39
CA ILE A 41 -19.30 11.10 13.02
C ILE A 41 -19.07 11.46 11.57
N SER A 42 -17.97 12.16 11.31
CA SER A 42 -17.45 12.41 9.97
C SER A 42 -16.37 11.39 9.61
N ALA A 43 -16.42 10.86 8.38
CA ALA A 43 -15.37 10.02 7.83
C ALA A 43 -14.02 10.77 7.76
N ASP A 44 -14.05 12.08 7.51
CA ASP A 44 -12.85 12.92 7.45
C ASP A 44 -12.16 13.06 8.81
N ASP A 45 -12.92 13.11 9.90
CA ASP A 45 -12.35 13.25 11.25
C ASP A 45 -11.54 11.99 11.61
N ILE A 46 -12.14 10.81 11.40
CA ILE A 46 -11.47 9.51 11.59
C ILE A 46 -10.24 9.43 10.67
N LEU A 47 -10.38 9.79 9.39
CA LEU A 47 -9.28 9.74 8.44
C LEU A 47 -8.13 10.65 8.86
N SER A 48 -8.43 11.86 9.34
CA SER A 48 -7.43 12.83 9.77
C SER A 48 -6.63 12.34 10.98
N ALA A 49 -7.29 11.69 11.94
CA ALA A 49 -6.64 11.09 13.10
C ALA A 49 -5.70 9.95 12.70
N ILE A 50 -6.17 9.03 11.84
CA ILE A 50 -5.35 7.92 11.32
C ILE A 50 -4.15 8.45 10.54
N ARG A 51 -4.37 9.41 9.63
CA ARG A 51 -3.32 10.04 8.83
C ARG A 51 -2.24 10.68 9.69
N ASN A 52 -2.63 11.40 10.73
CA ASN A 52 -1.69 12.09 11.61
C ASN A 52 -0.79 11.10 12.38
N ASP A 53 -1.36 10.00 12.87
CA ASP A 53 -0.60 8.98 13.59
C ASP A 53 0.37 8.23 12.66
N ILE A 54 -0.09 7.83 11.46
CA ILE A 54 0.78 7.19 10.45
C ILE A 54 1.88 8.15 10.01
N GLY A 55 1.58 9.44 9.82
CA GLY A 55 2.56 10.46 9.46
C GLY A 55 3.63 10.72 10.54
N GLN A 56 3.36 10.34 11.79
CA GLN A 56 4.34 10.36 12.89
C GLN A 56 5.13 9.04 13.01
N GLY A 57 4.90 8.08 12.10
CA GLY A 57 5.53 6.76 12.10
C GLY A 57 4.77 5.71 12.91
N GLY A 58 3.54 5.99 13.32
CA GLY A 58 2.67 5.03 14.01
C GLY A 58 2.32 3.81 13.13
N PRO A 59 2.15 2.62 13.72
CA PRO A 59 1.72 1.43 12.98
C PRO A 59 0.24 1.56 12.57
N VAL A 60 -0.08 1.16 11.34
CA VAL A 60 -1.38 1.44 10.70
C VAL A 60 -2.56 0.86 11.49
N CYS A 61 -2.42 -0.34 12.02
CA CYS A 61 -3.50 -0.97 12.78
C CYS A 61 -3.73 -0.29 14.14
N LEU A 62 -2.67 0.21 14.78
CA LEU A 62 -2.81 0.94 16.05
C LEU A 62 -3.44 2.31 15.81
N ALA A 63 -3.03 3.02 14.75
CA ALA A 63 -3.64 4.28 14.33
C ALA A 63 -5.14 4.11 14.09
N THR A 64 -5.50 3.06 13.35
CA THR A 64 -6.90 2.70 13.04
C THR A 64 -7.69 2.40 14.31
N GLN A 65 -7.17 1.51 15.17
CA GLN A 65 -7.84 1.12 16.42
C GLN A 65 -8.03 2.33 17.35
N THR A 66 -6.99 3.14 17.53
CA THR A 66 -7.03 4.32 18.41
C THR A 66 -8.04 5.33 17.91
N SER A 67 -8.03 5.63 16.60
CA SER A 67 -8.99 6.53 15.99
C SER A 67 -10.42 6.04 16.18
N LEU A 68 -10.70 4.77 15.88
CA LEU A 68 -12.03 4.19 16.08
C LEU A 68 -12.47 4.25 17.54
N THR A 69 -11.61 3.91 18.50
CA THR A 69 -11.95 3.99 19.93
C THR A 69 -12.20 5.42 20.42
N THR A 70 -11.55 6.41 19.80
CA THR A 70 -11.67 7.82 20.19
C THR A 70 -12.97 8.43 19.65
N HIS A 71 -13.32 8.09 18.41
CA HIS A 71 -14.48 8.66 17.72
C HIS A 71 -15.78 7.86 17.94
N LEU A 72 -15.68 6.58 18.30
CA LEU A 72 -16.84 5.74 18.62
C LEU A 72 -17.10 5.70 20.12
N ASP A 73 -17.82 6.71 20.60
CA ASP A 73 -18.35 6.71 21.96
C ASP A 73 -19.38 5.58 22.18
N THR A 74 -19.78 5.38 23.43
CA THR A 74 -20.75 4.35 23.82
C THR A 74 -22.12 4.51 23.15
N GLY A 75 -22.51 5.74 22.81
CA GLY A 75 -23.76 6.04 22.12
C GLY A 75 -23.72 5.56 20.66
N VAL A 76 -22.66 5.88 19.94
CA VAL A 76 -22.47 5.43 18.56
C VAL A 76 -22.29 3.91 18.50
N GLN A 77 -21.56 3.31 19.43
CA GLN A 77 -21.44 1.86 19.49
C GLN A 77 -22.80 1.17 19.62
N SER A 78 -23.75 1.75 20.35
CA SER A 78 -25.11 1.20 20.43
C SER A 78 -25.87 1.29 19.09
N ILE A 79 -25.67 2.38 18.33
CA ILE A 79 -26.25 2.55 16.99
C ILE A 79 -25.64 1.52 16.02
N LEU A 80 -24.34 1.31 16.08
CA LEU A 80 -23.64 0.30 15.27
C LEU A 80 -24.11 -1.12 15.62
N GLN A 81 -24.26 -1.43 16.91
CA GLN A 81 -24.77 -2.73 17.38
C GLN A 81 -26.22 -2.96 16.98
N SER A 82 -27.03 -1.90 16.89
CA SER A 82 -28.41 -1.99 16.39
C SER A 82 -28.51 -2.21 14.88
N GLY A 83 -27.40 -2.11 14.14
CA GLY A 83 -27.34 -2.25 12.68
C GLY A 83 -27.91 -1.06 11.91
N VAL A 84 -28.30 0.02 12.60
CA VAL A 84 -28.88 1.23 12.00
C VAL A 84 -27.81 2.07 11.29
N GLY A 85 -26.60 2.10 11.85
CA GLY A 85 -25.43 2.74 11.27
C GLY A 85 -24.29 1.76 11.03
N LYS A 86 -23.37 2.13 10.13
CA LYS A 86 -22.14 1.38 9.89
C LYS A 86 -20.96 2.33 9.79
N VAL A 87 -19.87 1.94 10.42
CA VAL A 87 -18.56 2.55 10.20
C VAL A 87 -17.65 1.43 9.74
N SER A 88 -16.90 1.66 8.68
CA SER A 88 -15.96 0.70 8.13
C SER A 88 -14.67 1.40 7.82
N VAL A 89 -13.57 0.84 8.29
CA VAL A 89 -12.24 1.38 8.05
C VAL A 89 -11.40 0.29 7.43
N LEU A 90 -10.79 0.66 6.31
CA LEU A 90 -9.81 -0.14 5.60
C LEU A 90 -8.55 0.70 5.56
N ALA A 91 -7.49 0.21 6.18
CA ALA A 91 -6.19 0.83 6.10
C ALA A 91 -5.18 -0.22 5.65
N CYS A 92 -4.33 0.14 4.69
CA CYS A 92 -3.27 -0.72 4.24
C CYS A 92 -1.96 0.05 4.15
N ARG A 93 -0.86 -0.66 4.43
CA ARG A 93 0.49 -0.16 4.22
C ARG A 93 1.31 -1.20 3.48
N PHE A 94 2.06 -0.73 2.52
CA PHE A 94 3.00 -1.51 1.75
C PHE A 94 4.43 -1.10 2.11
N ASP A 95 5.27 -2.11 2.27
CA ASP A 95 6.70 -1.98 2.39
C ASP A 95 7.35 -2.97 1.42
N SER A 96 7.72 -2.48 0.24
CA SER A 96 8.12 -3.32 -0.90
C SER A 96 6.98 -4.28 -1.31
N PHE A 97 7.21 -5.60 -1.31
CA PHE A 97 6.20 -6.62 -1.57
C PHE A 97 5.40 -7.06 -0.33
N HIS A 98 5.78 -6.59 0.86
CA HIS A 98 5.05 -6.88 2.09
C HIS A 98 3.89 -5.91 2.27
N TYR A 99 2.74 -6.42 2.72
CA TYR A 99 1.59 -5.60 3.09
C TYR A 99 1.15 -5.84 4.53
N GLU A 100 0.71 -4.76 5.16
CA GLU A 100 -0.06 -4.74 6.40
C GLU A 100 -1.46 -4.23 6.09
N LEU A 101 -2.47 -5.06 6.32
CA LEU A 101 -3.88 -4.73 6.18
C LEU A 101 -4.54 -4.64 7.56
N CYS A 102 -5.34 -3.60 7.72
CA CYS A 102 -6.12 -3.31 8.92
C CYS A 102 -7.57 -3.10 8.49
N LEU A 103 -8.45 -4.01 8.91
CA LEU A 103 -9.85 -4.06 8.51
C LEU A 103 -10.74 -3.88 9.73
N SER A 104 -11.78 -3.06 9.62
CA SER A 104 -12.83 -2.94 10.63
C SER A 104 -14.20 -2.70 9.99
N GLY A 105 -15.25 -3.15 10.67
CA GLY A 105 -16.62 -3.04 10.18
C GLY A 105 -16.89 -4.01 9.02
N SER A 106 -17.49 -3.50 7.95
CA SER A 106 -17.80 -4.28 6.74
C SER A 106 -16.70 -4.23 5.67
N ALA A 107 -15.50 -3.75 6.02
CA ALA A 107 -14.38 -3.75 5.11
C ALA A 107 -13.98 -5.17 4.72
N CYS A 108 -13.67 -5.37 3.44
CA CYS A 108 -13.28 -6.65 2.88
C CYS A 108 -12.02 -6.54 2.03
N ALA A 109 -11.31 -7.67 1.90
CA ALA A 109 -10.07 -7.76 1.16
C ALA A 109 -9.98 -9.12 0.47
N PHE A 110 -9.53 -9.11 -0.78
CA PHE A 110 -9.36 -10.31 -1.61
C PHE A 110 -8.01 -10.27 -2.30
N LEU A 111 -7.28 -11.37 -2.25
CA LEU A 111 -6.06 -11.56 -3.02
C LEU A 111 -6.37 -12.38 -4.26
N ILE A 112 -6.04 -11.85 -5.42
CA ILE A 112 -6.19 -12.51 -6.71
C ILE A 112 -4.79 -12.91 -7.18
N ASP A 113 -4.59 -14.21 -7.39
CA ASP A 113 -3.34 -14.75 -7.90
C ASP A 113 -3.21 -14.56 -9.43
N GLN A 114 -2.04 -14.87 -9.97
CA GLN A 114 -1.76 -14.78 -11.41
C GLN A 114 -2.61 -15.74 -12.28
N GLU A 115 -3.17 -16.80 -11.69
CA GLU A 115 -4.01 -17.79 -12.37
C GLU A 115 -5.50 -17.39 -12.30
N GLY A 116 -5.83 -16.31 -11.60
CA GLY A 116 -7.19 -15.84 -11.36
C GLY A 116 -7.87 -16.52 -10.16
N GLY A 117 -7.13 -17.26 -9.35
CA GLY A 117 -7.59 -17.78 -8.06
C GLY A 117 -7.82 -16.64 -7.07
N VAL A 118 -8.93 -16.71 -6.35
CA VAL A 118 -9.35 -15.67 -5.39
C VAL A 118 -9.27 -16.22 -3.98
N THR A 119 -8.46 -15.59 -3.14
CA THR A 119 -8.38 -15.87 -1.70
C THR A 119 -9.07 -14.76 -0.93
N ASP A 120 -10.06 -15.12 -0.11
CA ASP A 120 -10.71 -14.19 0.81
C ASP A 120 -9.80 -13.93 2.01
N LEU A 121 -9.42 -12.67 2.19
CA LEU A 121 -8.65 -12.20 3.34
C LEU A 121 -9.57 -11.53 4.38
N THR A 122 -10.89 -11.47 4.14
CA THR A 122 -11.82 -10.84 5.06
C THR A 122 -11.89 -11.67 6.35
N PRO A 123 -11.63 -11.07 7.52
CA PRO A 123 -11.72 -11.79 8.78
C PRO A 123 -13.16 -12.27 9.00
N ASP A 124 -13.32 -13.51 9.49
CA ASP A 124 -14.63 -14.03 9.89
C ASP A 124 -15.34 -13.00 10.76
N ALA A 125 -16.57 -12.64 10.38
CA ALA A 125 -17.35 -11.61 11.05
C ALA A 125 -17.43 -11.94 12.55
N VAL A 126 -16.62 -11.25 13.34
CA VAL A 126 -16.63 -11.41 14.80
C VAL A 126 -18.03 -11.03 15.26
N SER A 127 -18.64 -11.91 16.05
CA SER A 127 -19.95 -11.75 16.65
C SER A 127 -20.22 -10.29 17.01
N GLN A 128 -21.35 -9.74 16.54
CA GLN A 128 -21.79 -8.34 16.70
C GLN A 128 -21.80 -7.80 18.15
N SER A 129 -21.40 -8.60 19.12
CA SER A 129 -21.29 -8.27 20.55
C SER A 129 -19.97 -7.61 20.96
N GLU A 130 -18.90 -7.68 20.16
CA GLU A 130 -17.63 -7.01 20.50
C GLU A 130 -17.55 -5.60 19.91
N PRO A 131 -16.94 -4.63 20.64
CA PRO A 131 -16.65 -3.31 20.09
C PRO A 131 -15.83 -3.44 18.82
N GLN A 132 -16.00 -2.50 17.88
CA GLN A 132 -15.39 -2.51 16.56
C GLN A 132 -13.92 -2.96 16.60
N LYS A 133 -13.70 -4.25 16.33
CA LYS A 133 -12.39 -4.87 16.40
C LYS A 133 -11.68 -4.57 15.10
N VAL A 134 -10.44 -4.10 15.18
CA VAL A 134 -9.56 -3.98 14.02
C VAL A 134 -8.83 -5.30 13.85
N SER A 135 -9.09 -5.96 12.73
CA SER A 135 -8.36 -7.16 12.33
C SER A 135 -7.09 -6.76 11.59
N ARG A 136 -5.97 -7.35 12.00
CA ARG A 136 -4.66 -7.14 11.39
C ARG A 136 -4.27 -8.36 10.57
N ILE A 137 -3.90 -8.14 9.32
CA ILE A 137 -3.45 -9.19 8.40
C ILE A 137 -2.11 -8.74 7.83
N LEU A 138 -1.13 -9.63 7.89
CA LEU A 138 0.18 -9.44 7.30
C LEU A 138 0.33 -10.47 6.18
N GLY A 139 0.88 -10.05 5.06
CA GLY A 139 1.16 -10.95 3.96
C GLY A 139 2.11 -10.33 2.95
N ASP A 140 2.37 -11.11 1.91
CA ASP A 140 3.31 -10.79 0.85
C ASP A 140 2.54 -10.85 -0.46
N MET A 141 2.79 -9.91 -1.38
CA MET A 141 2.28 -9.98 -2.75
C MET A 141 3.38 -10.47 -3.69
N HIS A 142 3.09 -11.50 -4.47
CA HIS A 142 3.96 -11.96 -5.54
C HIS A 142 3.72 -11.21 -6.84
N GLN A 143 4.63 -11.43 -7.79
CA GLN A 143 4.54 -10.85 -9.13
C GLN A 143 3.17 -11.14 -9.76
N ALA A 144 2.55 -10.09 -10.31
CA ALA A 144 1.25 -10.12 -10.98
C ALA A 144 0.04 -10.43 -10.07
N GLU A 145 0.23 -10.62 -8.78
CA GLU A 145 -0.89 -10.70 -7.83
C GLU A 145 -1.56 -9.33 -7.69
N SER A 146 -2.86 -9.37 -7.43
CA SER A 146 -3.67 -8.18 -7.27
C SER A 146 -4.50 -8.27 -5.99
N LEU A 147 -4.36 -7.26 -5.15
CA LEU A 147 -5.11 -7.09 -3.92
C LEU A 147 -6.29 -6.15 -4.17
N VAL A 148 -7.51 -6.66 -4.00
CA VAL A 148 -8.75 -5.90 -4.13
C VAL A 148 -9.30 -5.60 -2.74
N LEU A 149 -9.53 -4.32 -2.47
CA LEU A 149 -9.91 -3.82 -1.17
C LEU A 149 -11.17 -2.94 -1.29
N SER A 150 -12.10 -3.08 -0.34
CA SER A 150 -13.27 -2.21 -0.22
C SER A 150 -13.66 -1.99 1.24
N ALA A 151 -14.20 -0.81 1.54
CA ALA A 151 -14.78 -0.52 2.85
C ALA A 151 -16.26 -0.95 2.97
N ASP A 152 -16.81 -1.61 1.96
CA ASP A 152 -18.15 -2.20 1.95
C ASP A 152 -18.07 -3.70 1.65
N THR A 153 -19.16 -4.42 1.87
CA THR A 153 -19.23 -5.86 1.63
C THR A 153 -19.14 -6.17 0.13
N LEU A 154 -18.11 -6.90 -0.27
CA LEU A 154 -18.01 -7.54 -1.58
C LEU A 154 -18.13 -9.06 -1.39
N SER A 155 -18.81 -9.73 -2.32
CA SER A 155 -18.83 -11.19 -2.35
C SER A 155 -17.75 -11.73 -3.28
N ILE A 156 -17.13 -12.87 -2.93
CA ILE A 156 -16.17 -13.58 -3.79
C ILE A 156 -16.73 -13.76 -5.20
N GLU A 157 -18.03 -14.03 -5.35
CA GLU A 157 -18.66 -14.25 -6.67
C GLU A 157 -18.69 -13.02 -7.60
N MET A 158 -18.41 -11.82 -7.09
CA MET A 158 -18.25 -10.61 -7.90
C MET A 158 -16.81 -10.45 -8.41
N ILE A 159 -15.88 -11.14 -7.77
CA ILE A 159 -14.44 -11.09 -8.03
C ILE A 159 -13.99 -12.37 -8.75
N SER A 160 -14.76 -13.46 -8.61
CA SER A 160 -14.57 -14.66 -9.41
C SER A 160 -14.68 -14.32 -10.90
N ASP A 161 -13.96 -15.09 -11.71
CA ASP A 161 -13.89 -14.93 -13.16
C ASP A 161 -13.19 -13.64 -13.63
N VAL A 162 -12.51 -12.91 -12.72
CA VAL A 162 -11.43 -11.99 -13.10
C VAL A 162 -10.31 -12.87 -13.64
N GLY A 163 -10.44 -13.28 -14.92
CA GLY A 163 -9.52 -14.24 -15.52
C GLY A 163 -8.07 -13.77 -15.46
N ALA A 164 -7.14 -14.72 -15.60
CA ALA A 164 -5.70 -14.50 -15.70
C ALA A 164 -5.29 -13.44 -16.75
N GLU A 165 -6.18 -13.11 -17.69
CA GLU A 165 -5.98 -12.10 -18.74
C GLU A 165 -6.15 -10.65 -18.27
N SER A 166 -6.60 -10.41 -17.03
CA SER A 166 -6.71 -9.07 -16.45
C SER A 166 -5.33 -8.51 -16.11
N ASN A 167 -4.63 -8.01 -17.12
CA ASN A 167 -3.27 -7.48 -17.02
C ASN A 167 -3.15 -6.14 -16.26
N GLY A 168 -4.21 -5.66 -15.60
CA GLY A 168 -4.16 -4.39 -14.90
C GLY A 168 -5.22 -4.26 -13.79
N ALA A 169 -4.85 -3.58 -12.71
CA ALA A 169 -5.74 -3.27 -11.58
C ALA A 169 -7.04 -2.56 -12.04
N GLU A 170 -6.98 -1.80 -13.13
CA GLU A 170 -8.14 -1.14 -13.75
C GLU A 170 -9.19 -2.13 -14.26
N LEU A 171 -8.75 -3.17 -14.96
CA LEU A 171 -9.64 -4.19 -15.53
C LEU A 171 -10.32 -5.01 -14.44
N ILE A 172 -9.63 -5.25 -13.33
CA ILE A 172 -10.19 -5.93 -12.16
C ILE A 172 -11.35 -5.12 -11.58
N ILE A 173 -11.12 -3.83 -11.34
CA ILE A 173 -12.18 -2.93 -10.86
C ILE A 173 -13.34 -2.86 -11.85
N GLU A 174 -13.07 -2.72 -13.14
CA GLU A 174 -14.11 -2.66 -14.15
C GLU A 174 -14.95 -3.94 -14.17
N HIS A 175 -14.31 -5.10 -14.07
CA HIS A 175 -15.01 -6.39 -13.97
C HIS A 175 -15.89 -6.47 -12.73
N VAL A 176 -15.37 -6.11 -11.55
CA VAL A 176 -16.17 -6.14 -10.30
C VAL A 176 -17.36 -5.18 -10.41
N VAL A 177 -17.17 -4.00 -10.97
CA VAL A 177 -18.28 -3.04 -11.22
C VAL A 177 -19.30 -3.62 -12.19
N ARG A 178 -18.84 -4.28 -13.25
CA ARG A 178 -19.72 -4.93 -14.24
C ARG A 178 -20.51 -6.07 -13.60
N GLN A 179 -19.89 -6.88 -12.75
CA GLN A 179 -20.54 -7.96 -12.01
C GLN A 179 -21.52 -7.45 -10.96
N ALA A 180 -21.17 -6.39 -10.23
CA ALA A 180 -22.09 -5.75 -9.30
C ALA A 180 -23.34 -5.22 -10.03
N ARG A 181 -23.15 -4.58 -11.20
CA ARG A 181 -24.28 -4.11 -12.03
C ARG A 181 -25.13 -5.25 -12.58
N SER A 182 -24.52 -6.34 -13.08
CA SER A 182 -25.27 -7.48 -13.61
C SER A 182 -26.15 -8.15 -12.54
N ARG A 183 -25.71 -8.08 -11.28
CA ARG A 183 -26.40 -8.61 -10.10
C ARG A 183 -27.32 -7.60 -9.41
N ASN A 184 -27.49 -6.38 -9.95
CA ASN A 184 -28.22 -5.27 -9.33
C ASN A 184 -27.72 -4.90 -7.92
N VAL A 185 -26.45 -5.12 -7.64
CA VAL A 185 -25.81 -4.69 -6.38
C VAL A 185 -25.23 -3.29 -6.56
N GLN A 186 -25.63 -2.38 -5.69
CA GLN A 186 -25.09 -1.04 -5.64
C GLN A 186 -23.87 -1.01 -4.71
N LEU A 187 -22.69 -0.80 -5.29
CA LEU A 187 -21.47 -0.55 -4.53
C LEU A 187 -21.58 0.80 -3.83
N LYS A 188 -21.54 0.83 -2.50
CA LYS A 188 -21.69 2.06 -1.70
C LYS A 188 -20.36 2.68 -1.29
N ALA A 189 -19.32 1.87 -1.13
CA ALA A 189 -17.97 2.34 -0.79
C ALA A 189 -17.05 2.36 -2.02
N PRO A 190 -15.99 3.19 -1.99
CA PRO A 190 -14.92 3.12 -2.96
C PRO A 190 -14.21 1.77 -2.90
N MET A 191 -13.61 1.41 -4.02
CA MET A 191 -12.77 0.23 -4.15
C MET A 191 -11.37 0.65 -4.56
N LEU A 192 -10.39 -0.09 -4.06
CA LEU A 192 -8.98 0.02 -4.40
C LEU A 192 -8.51 -1.34 -4.91
N ALA A 193 -7.86 -1.34 -6.07
CA ALA A 193 -7.12 -2.49 -6.56
C ALA A 193 -5.64 -2.11 -6.59
N VAL A 194 -4.82 -2.92 -5.95
CA VAL A 194 -3.37 -2.77 -5.89
C VAL A 194 -2.78 -3.97 -6.60
N ARG A 195 -1.93 -3.76 -7.60
CA ARG A 195 -1.22 -4.83 -8.29
C ARG A 195 0.27 -4.69 -8.02
N TYR A 196 0.89 -5.79 -7.63
CA TYR A 196 2.33 -5.86 -7.50
C TYR A 196 2.95 -6.30 -8.83
N GLN A 197 3.88 -5.50 -9.33
CA GLN A 197 4.59 -5.77 -10.56
C GLN A 197 6.05 -5.42 -10.35
N ASP A 198 6.89 -6.45 -10.20
CA ASP A 198 8.33 -6.26 -10.33
C ASP A 198 8.58 -5.65 -11.72
N ASP A 199 9.02 -4.39 -11.74
CA ASP A 199 9.60 -3.78 -12.93
C ASP A 199 10.94 -4.46 -13.10
N ILE A 200 10.90 -5.65 -13.72
CA ILE A 200 12.05 -6.21 -14.40
C ILE A 200 12.19 -5.38 -15.68
N GLY A 201 12.49 -4.09 -15.55
CA GLY A 201 13.23 -3.42 -16.59
C GLY A 201 14.48 -4.27 -16.80
N GLU A 202 14.69 -4.79 -18.01
CA GLU A 202 15.98 -5.39 -18.34
C GLU A 202 17.04 -4.40 -17.91
N PHE A 203 17.84 -4.74 -16.88
CA PHE A 203 18.86 -3.85 -16.36
C PHE A 203 19.69 -3.35 -17.53
N GLN A 204 19.50 -2.10 -17.92
CA GLN A 204 20.21 -1.59 -19.07
C GLN A 204 21.65 -1.38 -18.62
N ARG A 205 22.61 -1.64 -19.52
CA ARG A 205 24.02 -1.38 -19.23
C ARG A 205 24.23 0.05 -18.70
N SER A 206 23.41 1.01 -19.11
CA SER A 206 23.35 2.41 -18.64
C SER A 206 23.19 2.54 -17.13
N ASP A 207 22.40 1.67 -16.48
CA ASP A 207 22.07 1.77 -15.05
C ASP A 207 23.27 1.45 -14.16
N PHE A 208 24.23 0.68 -14.70
CA PHE A 208 25.50 0.39 -14.06
C PHE A 208 26.56 1.48 -14.25
N TYR A 209 26.37 2.44 -15.17
CA TYR A 209 27.35 3.53 -15.36
C TYR A 209 27.34 4.54 -14.22
N HIS A 210 26.23 4.64 -13.46
CA HIS A 210 26.16 5.53 -12.29
C HIS A 210 26.59 4.88 -10.98
N ARG A 211 26.78 3.56 -10.95
CA ARG A 211 27.22 2.80 -9.77
C ARG A 211 28.53 2.05 -9.99
N SER A 212 29.48 2.62 -10.74
CA SER A 212 30.85 2.09 -10.67
C SER A 212 31.37 2.30 -9.23
N PRO A 213 31.82 1.26 -8.50
CA PRO A 213 32.30 1.38 -7.11
C PRO A 213 33.57 2.25 -6.98
N ILE A 214 34.07 2.76 -8.10
CA ILE A 214 35.17 3.70 -8.18
C ILE A 214 34.61 4.95 -8.84
N ASP A 215 34.31 5.96 -8.03
CA ASP A 215 34.09 7.33 -8.50
C ASP A 215 35.34 7.80 -9.25
N ARG A 216 35.35 7.56 -10.56
CA ARG A 216 36.48 7.89 -11.45
C ARG A 216 36.73 9.40 -11.51
N SER A 217 35.77 10.23 -11.09
CA SER A 217 35.95 11.68 -11.05
C SER A 217 37.05 12.08 -10.05
N ARG A 218 37.09 11.46 -8.87
CA ARG A 218 38.15 11.66 -7.88
C ARG A 218 39.48 11.07 -8.34
N TYR A 219 39.45 9.94 -9.03
CA TYR A 219 40.64 9.30 -9.59
C TYR A 219 41.29 10.15 -10.69
N ASN A 220 40.48 10.77 -11.55
CA ASN A 220 40.94 11.65 -12.63
C ASN A 220 41.42 13.01 -12.11
N ARG A 221 40.81 13.55 -11.04
CA ARG A 221 41.21 14.82 -10.44
C ARG A 221 42.65 14.80 -9.89
N ASN A 222 43.16 13.64 -9.49
CA ASN A 222 44.54 13.46 -9.03
C ASN A 222 45.47 12.81 -10.07
N SER A 223 45.03 12.63 -11.32
CA SER A 223 45.84 12.00 -12.37
C SER A 223 47.07 12.83 -12.77
N SER A 224 46.99 14.16 -12.66
CA SER A 224 48.09 15.09 -12.96
C SER A 224 49.21 15.11 -11.91
N ALA A 225 48.95 14.67 -10.67
CA ALA A 225 49.95 14.65 -9.59
C ALA A 225 50.82 13.37 -9.59
N ARG A 226 50.44 12.35 -10.35
CA ARG A 226 51.09 11.03 -10.40
C ARG A 226 52.50 11.00 -11.01
N PRO A 227 52.79 11.68 -12.13
CA PRO A 227 54.14 11.65 -12.69
C PRO A 227 55.18 12.23 -11.72
N LEU A 228 54.78 13.22 -10.92
CA LEU A 228 55.66 13.86 -9.94
C LEU A 228 55.94 12.94 -8.74
N PHE A 229 54.91 12.23 -8.24
CA PHE A 229 55.10 11.24 -7.17
C PHE A 229 55.98 10.07 -7.61
N LEU A 230 55.76 9.52 -8.81
CA LEU A 230 56.59 8.46 -9.38
C LEU A 230 58.05 8.90 -9.59
N LEU A 231 58.26 10.13 -10.04
CA LEU A 231 59.61 10.70 -10.20
C LEU A 231 60.33 10.85 -8.84
N LEU A 232 59.61 11.26 -7.79
CA LEU A 232 60.13 11.35 -6.43
C LEU A 232 60.54 9.98 -5.88
N VAL A 233 59.71 8.95 -6.09
CA VAL A 233 60.03 7.57 -5.69
C VAL A 233 61.26 7.05 -6.43
N LEU A 234 61.37 7.35 -7.73
CA LEU A 234 62.49 6.92 -8.56
C LEU A 234 63.80 7.62 -8.17
N LEU A 235 63.74 8.92 -7.85
CA LEU A 235 64.86 9.68 -7.29
C LEU A 235 65.29 9.11 -5.93
N ALA A 236 64.35 8.82 -5.04
CA ALA A 236 64.65 8.23 -3.74
C ALA A 236 65.34 6.87 -3.86
N LEU A 237 64.87 6.00 -4.76
CA LEU A 237 65.51 4.72 -5.04
C LEU A 237 66.92 4.88 -5.62
N SER A 238 67.12 5.85 -6.53
CA SER A 238 68.45 6.13 -7.09
C SER A 238 69.43 6.64 -6.03
N ALA A 239 68.96 7.46 -5.08
CA ALA A 239 69.78 7.95 -3.98
C ALA A 239 70.19 6.82 -3.03
N ILE A 240 69.28 5.88 -2.73
CA ILE A 240 69.60 4.70 -1.92
C ILE A 240 70.65 3.83 -2.62
N LEU A 241 70.51 3.62 -3.94
CA LEU A 241 71.46 2.84 -4.75
C LEU A 241 72.84 3.48 -4.89
N LEU A 242 72.95 4.81 -4.72
CA LEU A 242 74.22 5.53 -4.75
C LEU A 242 74.97 5.51 -3.41
N VAL A 243 74.25 5.28 -2.32
CA VAL A 243 74.81 5.23 -0.95
C VAL A 243 75.24 3.81 -0.57
N LEU A 244 74.63 2.79 -1.17
CA LEU A 244 75.00 1.37 -1.07
C LEU A 244 76.19 1.03 -1.98
#